data_AF-A0A1D7QMR7-F1
#
_entry.id   AF-A0A1D7QMR7-F1
#
_cell.length_a   1.000
_cell.length_b   1.000
_cell.length_c   1.000
_cell.angle_alpha   90.00
_cell.angle_beta   90.00
_cell.angle_gamma   90.00
#
_symmetry.space_group_name_H-M   'P 1'
#
loop_
_entity.id
_entity.type
_entity.pdbx_description
1 polymer ?
#
loop_
_entity_poly.entity_id
_entity_poly.type
_entity_poly.pdbx_seq_one_letter_code
_entity_poly.pdbx_strand_id
1 'polypeptide(L)'
;MSYHSRVYRQRNTHVHDDVKPQPFFSNQQINSVQRLATADIQRDPVPANLKLPCKWGDYFFEEYKIAGIRILIGMAEADRKSIAPVKEIAARIEADNKAIPLEAFKVKTCIISPNTTRFALFKGEPTLMIDPADANLPSLSHEMGHAVFHYLSHNRNATINKSTKSEDWILNLTDIFLQLRGITLKKDKDAEITANQIVDPTEWSPGGRAEHPTDVDEFFASAKEAFQTDKKALESTFEKYGKQDKKVTELGNRLMALLSFLFMNNKLTLKKTLATGKEKLNEQLDNLVEPSKVEDTMGAHALTAKLVDPDDRKNCKPSAMP
;
A
#
# COMPACT_ATOMS: atom_id res chain seq x y z
N MET A 1 45.35 5.19 -52.83
CA MET A 1 44.47 6.20 -53.47
C MET A 1 43.91 7.07 -52.36
N SER A 2 44.37 8.31 -52.30
CA SER A 2 44.03 9.32 -51.29
C SER A 2 43.03 10.29 -51.90
N TYR A 3 41.95 10.62 -51.19
CA TYR A 3 41.07 11.73 -51.53
C TYR A 3 41.02 12.73 -50.38
N HIS A 4 41.57 13.91 -50.66
CA HIS A 4 41.34 15.16 -49.93
C HIS A 4 40.07 15.84 -50.45
N SER A 5 39.24 16.40 -49.56
CA SER A 5 38.55 17.69 -49.78
C SER A 5 37.94 18.14 -48.45
N ARG A 6 38.53 19.15 -47.80
CA ARG A 6 38.18 20.59 -47.81
C ARG A 6 37.10 20.99 -46.81
N VAL A 7 37.62 21.60 -45.76
CA VAL A 7 37.03 22.52 -44.78
C VAL A 7 36.19 23.61 -45.45
N TYR A 8 34.98 23.84 -44.94
CA TYR A 8 34.33 25.16 -45.00
C TYR A 8 34.09 25.65 -43.57
N ARG A 9 34.67 26.82 -43.29
CA ARG A 9 34.63 27.56 -42.03
C ARG A 9 33.62 28.69 -42.24
N GLN A 10 32.48 28.65 -41.56
CA GLN A 10 31.64 29.84 -41.40
C GLN A 10 31.77 30.35 -39.97
N ARG A 11 32.34 31.55 -39.86
CA ARG A 11 32.27 32.43 -38.69
C ARG A 11 30.88 33.04 -38.69
N ASN A 12 30.18 32.99 -37.56
CA ASN A 12 29.26 34.05 -37.20
C ASN A 12 29.63 34.57 -35.80
N THR A 13 29.81 35.87 -35.77
CA THR A 13 30.17 36.75 -34.67
C THR A 13 28.96 37.06 -33.79
N HIS A 14 29.23 37.16 -32.48
CA HIS A 14 28.58 37.93 -31.41
C HIS A 14 27.11 38.33 -31.54
N VAL A 15 26.30 38.05 -30.49
CA VAL A 15 25.86 39.05 -29.48
C VAL A 15 25.62 38.32 -28.15
N HIS A 16 26.13 38.88 -27.06
CA HIS A 16 25.80 38.53 -25.67
C HIS A 16 24.41 39.09 -25.34
N ASP A 17 23.47 38.24 -24.95
CA ASP A 17 22.32 38.66 -24.16
C ASP A 17 22.27 37.82 -22.87
N ASP A 18 22.47 38.51 -21.76
CA ASP A 18 22.33 38.02 -20.40
C ASP A 18 20.88 37.64 -20.12
N VAL A 19 20.49 36.40 -20.40
CA VAL A 19 19.24 35.82 -19.90
C VAL A 19 19.56 34.92 -18.71
N LYS A 20 19.36 35.47 -17.50
CA LYS A 20 19.29 34.68 -16.27
C LYS A 20 18.22 33.59 -16.45
N PRO A 21 18.51 32.30 -16.18
CA PRO A 21 17.47 31.29 -16.16
C PRO A 21 16.49 31.60 -15.03
N GLN A 22 15.23 31.89 -15.38
CA GLN A 22 14.16 31.94 -14.39
C GLN A 22 13.89 30.52 -13.86
N PRO A 23 13.71 30.33 -12.54
CA PRO A 23 13.33 29.05 -11.99
C PRO A 23 11.91 28.70 -12.43
N PHE A 24 11.80 27.63 -13.21
CA PHE A 24 10.56 27.12 -13.80
C PHE A 24 9.74 26.31 -12.79
N PHE A 25 9.56 26.82 -11.56
CA PHE A 25 8.58 26.27 -10.62
C PHE A 25 8.00 27.39 -9.78
N SER A 26 6.86 27.93 -10.22
CA SER A 26 6.06 28.83 -9.39
C SER A 26 5.40 28.04 -8.25
N ASN A 27 5.50 28.55 -7.02
CA ASN A 27 4.81 28.05 -5.81
C ASN A 27 3.27 27.89 -5.92
N GLN A 28 2.66 28.20 -7.07
CA GLN A 28 1.23 28.03 -7.30
C GLN A 28 0.79 26.59 -7.61
N GLN A 29 1.69 25.70 -8.08
CA GLN A 29 1.33 24.29 -8.32
C GLN A 29 1.32 23.43 -7.05
N ILE A 30 2.04 23.82 -6.00
CA ILE A 30 2.03 23.11 -4.71
C ILE A 30 0.67 23.28 -4.02
N ASN A 31 0.00 24.42 -4.23
CA ASN A 31 -1.33 24.69 -3.69
C ASN A 31 -2.46 24.00 -4.48
N SER A 32 -2.26 23.59 -5.73
CA SER A 32 -3.29 22.87 -6.50
C SER A 32 -3.37 21.39 -6.13
N VAL A 33 -2.27 20.78 -5.68
CA VAL A 33 -2.28 19.38 -5.18
C VAL A 33 -2.94 19.31 -3.79
N GLN A 34 -2.75 20.32 -2.94
CA GLN A 34 -3.42 20.40 -1.63
C GLN A 34 -4.92 20.75 -1.71
N ARG A 35 -5.40 21.40 -2.79
CA ARG A 35 -6.82 21.75 -2.94
C ARG A 35 -7.73 20.60 -3.38
N LEU A 36 -7.18 19.47 -3.81
CA LEU A 36 -7.99 18.29 -4.12
C LEU A 36 -8.43 17.50 -2.87
N ALA A 37 -7.86 17.80 -1.69
CA ALA A 37 -8.17 17.09 -0.45
C ALA A 37 -9.48 17.54 0.24
N THR A 38 -10.21 18.52 -0.29
CA THR A 38 -11.46 19.05 0.31
C THR A 38 -12.57 19.37 -0.69
N ALA A 39 -12.44 18.97 -1.96
CA ALA A 39 -13.62 18.89 -2.79
C ALA A 39 -14.52 17.84 -2.14
N ASP A 40 -15.74 18.23 -1.75
CA ASP A 40 -16.82 17.32 -1.38
C ASP A 40 -17.07 16.43 -2.60
N ILE A 41 -16.26 15.37 -2.74
CA ILE A 41 -16.56 14.27 -3.63
C ILE A 41 -17.87 13.75 -3.09
N GLN A 42 -18.93 13.93 -3.87
CA GLN A 42 -20.23 13.34 -3.61
C GLN A 42 -20.05 11.83 -3.77
N ARG A 43 -19.61 11.19 -2.68
CA ARG A 43 -19.36 9.75 -2.58
C ARG A 43 -20.72 9.12 -2.42
N ASP A 44 -21.26 8.54 -3.49
CA ASP A 44 -22.37 7.63 -3.32
C ASP A 44 -21.82 6.37 -2.67
N PRO A 45 -22.17 6.03 -1.41
CA PRO A 45 -21.68 4.82 -0.78
C PRO A 45 -22.12 3.60 -1.60
N VAL A 46 -21.45 2.46 -1.38
CA VAL A 46 -21.89 1.17 -1.93
C VAL A 46 -23.40 1.01 -1.67
N PRO A 47 -24.24 0.68 -2.68
CA PRO A 47 -25.69 0.70 -2.53
C PRO A 47 -26.12 -0.05 -1.26
N ALA A 48 -26.96 0.59 -0.43
CA ALA A 48 -27.38 0.03 0.84
C ALA A 48 -28.30 -1.20 0.67
N ASN A 49 -28.94 -1.33 -0.50
CA ASN A 49 -29.90 -2.39 -0.80
C ASN A 49 -29.34 -3.37 -1.84
N LEU A 50 -28.41 -4.24 -1.42
CA LEU A 50 -27.81 -5.24 -2.30
C LEU A 50 -28.68 -6.50 -2.51
N LYS A 51 -29.84 -6.64 -1.85
CA LYS A 51 -30.69 -7.85 -1.94
C LYS A 51 -29.90 -9.17 -1.71
N LEU A 52 -29.07 -9.18 -0.67
CA LEU A 52 -28.26 -10.33 -0.24
C LEU A 52 -28.87 -10.99 1.02
N PRO A 53 -28.66 -12.31 1.24
CA PRO A 53 -27.89 -13.23 0.40
C PRO A 53 -28.66 -13.76 -0.81
N CYS A 54 -27.93 -14.17 -1.85
CA CYS A 54 -28.52 -14.78 -3.04
C CYS A 54 -27.56 -15.77 -3.73
N LYS A 55 -28.09 -16.60 -4.64
CA LYS A 55 -27.33 -17.57 -5.43
C LYS A 55 -27.48 -17.34 -6.93
N TRP A 56 -26.40 -17.60 -7.67
CA TRP A 56 -26.36 -17.57 -9.14
C TRP A 56 -25.53 -18.74 -9.65
N GLY A 57 -26.18 -19.78 -10.17
CA GLY A 57 -25.49 -21.04 -10.48
C GLY A 57 -24.84 -21.64 -9.24
N ASP A 58 -23.55 -21.99 -9.34
CA ASP A 58 -22.73 -22.52 -8.26
C ASP A 58 -22.04 -21.44 -7.41
N TYR A 59 -22.43 -20.17 -7.60
CA TYR A 59 -21.90 -19.04 -6.85
C TYR A 59 -22.91 -18.55 -5.81
N PHE A 60 -22.40 -18.11 -4.67
CA PHE A 60 -23.18 -17.45 -3.63
C PHE A 60 -22.70 -16.01 -3.44
N PHE A 61 -23.62 -15.16 -3.00
CA PHE A 61 -23.34 -13.79 -2.61
C PHE A 61 -23.90 -13.52 -1.23
N GLU A 62 -23.08 -12.94 -0.36
CA GLU A 62 -23.41 -12.66 1.04
C GLU A 62 -22.90 -11.28 1.46
N GLU A 63 -23.59 -10.70 2.43
CA GLU A 63 -23.20 -9.45 3.08
C GLU A 63 -23.18 -9.64 4.58
N TYR A 64 -22.06 -9.26 5.20
CA TYR A 64 -21.90 -9.22 6.63
C TYR A 64 -21.62 -7.79 7.07
N LYS A 65 -22.28 -7.36 8.15
CA LYS A 65 -22.02 -6.08 8.82
C LYS A 65 -21.53 -6.37 10.22
N ILE A 66 -20.22 -6.25 10.44
CA ILE A 66 -19.58 -6.56 11.71
C ILE A 66 -18.82 -5.33 12.17
N ALA A 67 -19.23 -4.77 13.31
CA ALA A 67 -18.57 -3.64 13.95
C ALA A 67 -18.31 -2.43 13.01
N GLY A 68 -19.28 -2.14 12.15
CA GLY A 68 -19.18 -1.04 11.18
C GLY A 68 -18.40 -1.35 9.91
N ILE A 69 -17.82 -2.55 9.79
CA ILE A 69 -17.20 -3.06 8.56
C ILE A 69 -18.25 -3.83 7.76
N ARG A 70 -18.37 -3.48 6.48
CA ARG A 70 -19.18 -4.17 5.48
C ARG A 70 -18.30 -5.15 4.72
N ILE A 71 -18.58 -6.44 4.85
CA ILE A 71 -17.88 -7.51 4.13
C ILE A 71 -18.83 -8.08 3.09
N LEU A 72 -18.47 -7.93 1.83
CA LEU A 72 -19.21 -8.42 0.68
C LEU A 72 -18.48 -9.64 0.12
N ILE A 73 -19.19 -10.75 -0.04
CA ILE A 73 -18.61 -12.01 -0.49
C ILE A 73 -19.33 -12.46 -1.75
N GLY A 74 -18.57 -12.79 -2.80
CA GLY A 74 -19.09 -13.34 -4.05
C GLY A 74 -18.10 -14.33 -4.64
N MET A 75 -18.33 -15.62 -4.40
CA MET A 75 -17.41 -16.72 -4.78
C MET A 75 -18.18 -18.03 -5.04
N ALA A 76 -17.48 -19.06 -5.52
CA ALA A 76 -18.08 -20.37 -5.75
C ALA A 76 -18.40 -21.07 -4.41
N GLU A 77 -19.45 -21.89 -4.38
CA GLU A 77 -19.86 -22.63 -3.19
C GLU A 77 -18.76 -23.60 -2.70
N ALA A 78 -17.96 -24.13 -3.63
CA ALA A 78 -16.81 -25.00 -3.32
C ALA A 78 -15.73 -24.28 -2.50
N ASP A 79 -15.57 -22.96 -2.69
CA ASP A 79 -14.55 -22.15 -2.05
C ASP A 79 -15.01 -21.56 -0.70
N ARG A 80 -16.25 -21.80 -0.29
CA ARG A 80 -16.85 -21.20 0.93
C ARG A 80 -16.02 -21.43 2.20
N LYS A 81 -15.26 -22.53 2.27
CA LYS A 81 -14.41 -22.89 3.42
C LYS A 81 -12.95 -22.43 3.29
N SER A 82 -12.58 -21.78 2.18
CA SER A 82 -11.21 -21.35 1.91
C SER A 82 -10.82 -20.05 2.64
N ILE A 83 -11.82 -19.26 3.06
CA ILE A 83 -11.60 -17.96 3.67
C ILE A 83 -11.52 -18.05 5.20
N ALA A 84 -10.79 -17.12 5.82
CA ALA A 84 -10.80 -16.92 7.25
C ALA A 84 -12.21 -16.56 7.77
N PRO A 85 -12.53 -16.83 9.05
CA PRO A 85 -13.81 -16.45 9.62
C PRO A 85 -14.05 -14.95 9.48
N VAL A 86 -15.24 -14.56 8.98
CA VAL A 86 -15.60 -13.15 8.71
C VAL A 86 -15.43 -12.24 9.94
N LYS A 87 -15.64 -12.78 11.15
CA LYS A 87 -15.39 -12.06 12.41
C LYS A 87 -13.91 -11.71 12.61
N GLU A 88 -12.99 -12.60 12.24
CA GLU A 88 -11.55 -12.35 12.34
C GLU A 88 -11.08 -11.36 11.27
N ILE A 89 -11.63 -11.45 10.06
CA ILE A 89 -11.42 -10.47 8.98
C ILE A 89 -11.82 -9.07 9.46
N ALA A 90 -13.04 -8.91 9.98
CA ALA A 90 -13.53 -7.64 10.51
C ALA A 90 -12.65 -7.14 11.66
N ALA A 91 -12.33 -8.00 12.63
CA ALA A 91 -11.48 -7.64 13.76
C ALA A 91 -10.08 -7.17 13.34
N ARG A 92 -9.51 -7.76 12.27
CA ARG A 92 -8.22 -7.30 11.72
C ARG A 92 -8.33 -5.91 11.11
N ILE A 93 -9.32 -5.69 10.25
CA ILE A 93 -9.56 -4.38 9.63
C ILE A 93 -9.77 -3.31 10.72
N GLU A 94 -10.57 -3.62 11.75
CA GLU A 94 -10.78 -2.71 12.88
C GLU A 94 -9.50 -2.41 13.66
N ALA A 95 -8.66 -3.41 13.90
CA ALA A 95 -7.40 -3.24 14.61
C ALA A 95 -6.47 -2.27 13.86
N ASP A 96 -6.35 -2.44 12.54
CA ASP A 96 -5.49 -1.60 11.71
C ASP A 96 -6.07 -0.20 11.46
N ASN A 97 -7.39 -0.07 11.36
CA ASN A 97 -8.09 1.22 11.29
C ASN A 97 -7.82 2.12 12.53
N LYS A 98 -7.34 1.58 13.66
CA LYS A 98 -6.93 2.41 14.81
C LYS A 98 -5.71 3.29 14.51
N ALA A 99 -4.89 2.90 13.53
CA ALA A 99 -3.77 3.71 13.04
C ALA A 99 -4.20 4.81 12.06
N ILE A 100 -5.49 4.88 11.70
CA ILE A 100 -6.08 5.84 10.77
C ILE A 100 -7.09 6.73 11.53
N PRO A 101 -6.68 7.89 12.06
CA PRO A 101 -7.54 8.80 12.81
C PRO A 101 -8.72 9.38 12.00
N LEU A 102 -8.52 9.65 10.71
CA LEU A 102 -9.54 10.30 9.89
C LEU A 102 -10.53 9.28 9.32
N GLU A 103 -11.81 9.46 9.64
CA GLU A 103 -12.88 8.55 9.22
C GLU A 103 -13.03 8.39 7.71
N ALA A 104 -12.69 9.42 6.93
CA ALA A 104 -12.74 9.38 5.47
C ALA A 104 -11.67 8.47 4.84
N PHE A 105 -10.66 8.07 5.62
CA PHE A 105 -9.55 7.20 5.20
C PHE A 105 -9.64 5.78 5.77
N LYS A 106 -10.60 5.51 6.66
CA LYS A 106 -10.78 4.16 7.22
C LYS A 106 -11.37 3.23 6.18
N VAL A 107 -10.86 2.00 6.16
CA VAL A 107 -11.44 0.92 5.39
C VAL A 107 -12.74 0.50 6.06
N LYS A 108 -13.87 0.69 5.37
CA LYS A 108 -15.20 0.30 5.85
C LYS A 108 -15.82 -0.81 5.00
N THR A 109 -15.22 -1.11 3.86
CA THR A 109 -15.69 -2.13 2.93
C THR A 109 -14.55 -3.10 2.63
N CYS A 110 -14.85 -4.40 2.70
CA CYS A 110 -13.98 -5.47 2.19
C CYS A 110 -14.81 -6.31 1.22
N ILE A 111 -14.26 -6.53 0.03
CA ILE A 111 -14.87 -7.30 -1.05
C ILE A 111 -14.04 -8.56 -1.25
N ILE A 112 -14.63 -9.71 -1.02
CA ILE A 112 -14.00 -11.01 -1.25
C ILE A 112 -14.62 -11.64 -2.50
N SER A 113 -13.85 -11.67 -3.59
CA SER A 113 -14.32 -12.17 -4.89
C SER A 113 -13.16 -12.57 -5.81
N PRO A 114 -13.27 -13.63 -6.64
CA PRO A 114 -12.18 -14.09 -7.51
C PRO A 114 -11.71 -13.00 -8.48
N ASN A 115 -10.54 -12.43 -8.22
CA ASN A 115 -9.99 -11.32 -8.98
C ASN A 115 -8.53 -11.01 -8.55
N THR A 116 -8.37 -10.09 -7.59
CA THR A 116 -7.09 -9.58 -7.12
C THR A 116 -7.15 -9.34 -5.62
N THR A 117 -6.02 -9.52 -4.96
CA THR A 117 -5.79 -9.07 -3.57
C THR A 117 -5.05 -7.75 -3.64
N ARG A 118 -5.70 -6.67 -3.18
CA ARG A 118 -5.19 -5.30 -3.19
C ARG A 118 -6.01 -4.34 -2.33
N PHE A 119 -5.38 -3.28 -1.87
CA PHE A 119 -6.03 -2.05 -1.46
C PHE A 119 -6.49 -1.24 -2.69
N ALA A 120 -7.73 -0.75 -2.64
CA ALA A 120 -8.34 0.00 -3.72
C ALA A 120 -9.24 1.11 -3.18
N LEU A 121 -9.67 1.99 -4.08
CA LEU A 121 -10.75 2.94 -3.83
C LEU A 121 -12.02 2.46 -4.53
N PHE A 122 -13.12 2.35 -3.79
CA PHE A 122 -14.43 2.13 -4.39
C PHE A 122 -15.26 3.40 -4.26
N LYS A 123 -15.59 4.04 -5.38
CA LYS A 123 -16.25 5.36 -5.41
C LYS A 123 -15.53 6.41 -4.54
N GLY A 124 -14.20 6.32 -4.50
CA GLY A 124 -13.34 7.18 -3.69
C GLY A 124 -13.23 6.79 -2.21
N GLU A 125 -13.82 5.68 -1.78
CA GLU A 125 -13.72 5.17 -0.41
C GLU A 125 -12.70 4.03 -0.29
N PRO A 126 -11.81 4.06 0.73
CA PRO A 126 -10.88 2.98 1.03
C PRO A 126 -11.58 1.62 1.18
N THR A 127 -11.17 0.67 0.33
CA THR A 127 -11.79 -0.64 0.21
C THR A 127 -10.71 -1.71 0.02
N LEU A 128 -10.86 -2.85 0.68
CA LEU A 128 -10.05 -4.03 0.36
C LEU A 128 -10.74 -4.85 -0.72
N MET A 129 -9.98 -5.27 -1.72
CA MET A 129 -10.36 -6.33 -2.64
C MET A 129 -9.48 -7.53 -2.33
N ILE A 130 -10.08 -8.69 -2.06
CA ILE A 130 -9.35 -9.88 -1.61
C ILE A 130 -9.80 -11.06 -2.47
N ASP A 131 -8.85 -11.76 -3.08
CA ASP A 131 -9.15 -13.03 -3.72
C ASP A 131 -9.50 -14.08 -2.66
N PRO A 132 -10.48 -14.98 -2.86
CA PRO A 132 -10.81 -16.01 -1.89
C PRO A 132 -9.62 -16.84 -1.42
N ALA A 133 -8.66 -17.16 -2.30
CA ALA A 133 -7.48 -17.93 -1.93
C ALA A 133 -6.55 -17.17 -0.96
N ASP A 134 -6.62 -15.84 -0.97
CA ASP A 134 -5.84 -14.92 -0.15
C ASP A 134 -6.65 -14.33 1.01
N ALA A 135 -7.88 -14.80 1.25
CA ALA A 135 -8.74 -14.28 2.31
C ALA A 135 -8.31 -14.78 3.71
N ASN A 136 -7.03 -14.60 4.04
CA ASN A 136 -6.39 -14.96 5.28
C ASN A 136 -5.86 -13.70 6.01
N LEU A 137 -5.51 -13.85 7.29
CA LEU A 137 -5.10 -12.72 8.13
C LEU A 137 -3.77 -12.06 7.69
N PRO A 138 -2.74 -12.79 7.24
CA PRO A 138 -1.54 -12.21 6.65
C PRO A 138 -1.83 -11.28 5.46
N SER A 139 -2.52 -11.76 4.42
CA SER A 139 -2.82 -10.94 3.24
C SER A 139 -3.69 -9.72 3.60
N LEU A 140 -4.69 -9.89 4.46
CA LEU A 140 -5.47 -8.75 4.96
C LEU A 140 -4.61 -7.73 5.72
N SER A 141 -3.58 -8.19 6.44
CA SER A 141 -2.63 -7.29 7.09
C SER A 141 -1.81 -6.50 6.08
N HIS A 142 -1.28 -7.18 5.06
CA HIS A 142 -0.52 -6.53 3.98
C HIS A 142 -1.36 -5.43 3.34
N GLU A 143 -2.59 -5.76 2.94
CA GLU A 143 -3.49 -4.80 2.31
C GLU A 143 -3.93 -3.65 3.21
N MET A 144 -4.15 -3.90 4.50
CA MET A 144 -4.34 -2.83 5.47
C MET A 144 -3.08 -1.97 5.67
N GLY A 145 -1.90 -2.47 5.34
CA GLY A 145 -0.65 -1.70 5.25
C GLY A 145 -0.76 -0.58 4.23
N HIS A 146 -1.16 -0.91 3.00
CA HIS A 146 -1.40 0.09 1.96
C HIS A 146 -2.44 1.14 2.38
N ALA A 147 -3.53 0.74 3.03
CA ALA A 147 -4.53 1.68 3.53
C ALA A 147 -3.97 2.66 4.58
N VAL A 148 -3.16 2.16 5.51
CA VAL A 148 -2.49 2.99 6.52
C VAL A 148 -1.46 3.92 5.87
N PHE A 149 -0.67 3.41 4.93
CA PHE A 149 0.32 4.21 4.20
C PHE A 149 -0.34 5.32 3.40
N HIS A 150 -1.42 4.99 2.68
CA HIS A 150 -2.22 5.95 1.92
C HIS A 150 -2.76 7.08 2.80
N TYR A 151 -3.26 6.77 4.01
CA TYR A 151 -3.63 7.81 4.98
C TYR A 151 -2.46 8.71 5.34
N LEU A 152 -1.32 8.12 5.72
CA LEU A 152 -0.15 8.88 6.15
C LEU A 152 0.37 9.78 5.03
N SER A 153 0.43 9.27 3.79
CA SER A 153 1.01 9.96 2.64
C SER A 153 0.17 11.14 2.18
N HIS A 154 -1.15 11.04 2.31
CA HIS A 154 -2.11 12.09 1.99
C HIS A 154 -2.31 13.12 3.12
N ASN A 155 -2.00 12.74 4.36
CA ASN A 155 -2.19 13.58 5.54
C ASN A 155 -0.86 13.96 6.20
N ARG A 156 0.10 14.42 5.38
CA ARG A 156 1.49 14.73 5.80
C ARG A 156 1.56 15.66 7.03
N ASN A 157 0.64 16.62 7.14
CA ASN A 157 0.60 17.58 8.26
C ASN A 157 -0.15 17.08 9.51
N ALA A 158 -0.86 15.95 9.42
CA ALA A 158 -1.59 15.42 10.55
C ALA A 158 -0.62 14.93 11.64
N THR A 159 -0.98 15.17 12.89
CA THR A 159 -0.28 14.57 14.03
C THR A 159 -0.78 13.15 14.21
N ILE A 160 0.14 12.19 14.16
CA ILE A 160 -0.13 10.80 14.47
C ILE A 160 0.27 10.50 15.91
N ASN A 161 -0.61 9.76 16.58
CA ASN A 161 -0.39 9.08 17.86
C ASN A 161 0.71 9.68 18.75
N LYS A 162 0.42 10.82 19.41
CA LYS A 162 1.19 11.40 20.54
C LYS A 162 2.29 12.44 20.24
N SER A 163 2.43 13.01 19.04
CA SER A 163 3.06 14.34 18.73
C SER A 163 3.84 14.39 17.41
N THR A 164 4.06 13.24 16.77
CA THR A 164 4.82 13.16 15.51
C THR A 164 3.92 13.51 14.33
N LYS A 165 4.42 14.26 13.34
CA LYS A 165 3.69 14.46 12.08
C LYS A 165 3.80 13.25 11.17
N SER A 166 2.77 12.96 10.39
CA SER A 166 2.81 11.89 9.37
C SER A 166 3.98 12.07 8.41
N GLU A 167 4.29 13.31 7.99
CA GLU A 167 5.43 13.61 7.12
C GLU A 167 6.75 13.11 7.72
N ASP A 168 7.04 13.46 8.98
CA ASP A 168 8.29 13.10 9.63
C ASP A 168 8.43 11.58 9.76
N TRP A 169 7.32 10.89 10.02
CA TRP A 169 7.28 9.43 10.11
C TRP A 169 7.54 8.79 8.74
N ILE A 170 6.86 9.24 7.69
CA ILE A 170 7.04 8.71 6.32
C ILE A 170 8.44 8.98 5.79
N LEU A 171 8.99 10.17 6.03
CA LEU A 171 10.34 10.49 5.61
C LEU A 171 11.37 9.57 6.30
N ASN A 172 11.17 9.22 7.56
CA ASN A 172 12.02 8.25 8.25
C ASN A 172 11.86 6.83 7.70
N LEU A 173 10.63 6.40 7.39
CA LEU A 173 10.38 5.11 6.74
C LEU A 173 11.06 5.04 5.37
N THR A 174 10.89 6.08 4.56
CA THR A 174 11.46 6.19 3.21
C THR A 174 12.98 6.22 3.25
N ASP A 175 13.56 6.91 4.25
CA ASP A 175 15.01 6.90 4.49
C ASP A 175 15.54 5.50 4.83
N ILE A 176 14.78 4.71 5.61
CA ILE A 176 15.13 3.32 5.89
C ILE A 176 15.06 2.48 4.63
N PHE A 177 13.96 2.58 3.88
CA PHE A 177 13.75 1.85 2.63
C PHE A 177 14.90 2.10 1.63
N LEU A 178 15.23 3.37 1.34
CA LEU A 178 16.27 3.71 0.36
C LEU A 178 17.67 3.28 0.82
N GLN A 179 17.96 3.35 2.12
CA GLN A 179 19.24 2.85 2.64
C GLN A 179 19.35 1.33 2.55
N LEU A 180 18.28 0.60 2.90
CA LEU A 180 18.25 -0.86 2.78
C LEU A 180 18.32 -1.32 1.31
N ARG A 181 17.63 -0.61 0.41
CA ARG A 181 17.66 -0.88 -1.04
C ARG A 181 19.06 -0.73 -1.64
N GLY A 182 19.91 0.09 -1.02
CA GLY A 182 21.32 0.26 -1.42
C GLY A 182 22.28 -0.82 -0.90
N ILE A 183 21.81 -1.82 -0.16
CA ILE A 183 22.63 -2.88 0.42
C ILE A 183 22.30 -4.21 -0.27
N THR A 184 23.29 -4.80 -0.92
CA THR A 184 23.22 -6.16 -1.48
C THR A 184 23.68 -7.18 -0.45
N LEU A 185 22.90 -8.25 -0.29
CA LEU A 185 23.15 -9.32 0.67
C LEU A 185 23.16 -10.67 -0.03
N LYS A 186 23.92 -11.62 0.52
CA LYS A 186 23.89 -13.01 0.05
C LYS A 186 22.77 -13.75 0.75
N LYS A 187 21.78 -14.24 0.00
CA LYS A 187 20.69 -15.08 0.50
C LYS A 187 21.16 -16.52 0.67
N ASP A 188 21.85 -17.04 -0.35
CA ASP A 188 22.53 -18.32 -0.35
C ASP A 188 23.86 -18.24 -1.14
N LYS A 189 24.40 -19.37 -1.61
CA LYS A 189 25.69 -19.39 -2.32
C LYS A 189 25.64 -18.69 -3.68
N ASP A 190 24.49 -18.74 -4.34
CA ASP A 190 24.32 -18.35 -5.74
C ASP A 190 23.28 -17.23 -5.92
N ALA A 191 22.51 -16.89 -4.87
CA ALA A 191 21.49 -15.86 -4.89
C ALA A 191 21.83 -14.64 -4.01
N GLU A 192 21.62 -13.46 -4.57
CA GLU A 192 21.68 -12.17 -3.88
C GLU A 192 20.29 -11.54 -3.78
N ILE A 193 20.08 -10.78 -2.71
CA ILE A 193 18.88 -9.96 -2.49
C ILE A 193 19.29 -8.55 -2.10
N THR A 194 18.39 -7.59 -2.27
CA THR A 194 18.56 -6.26 -1.67
C THR A 194 17.99 -6.27 -0.25
N ALA A 195 18.58 -5.54 0.70
CA ALA A 195 18.21 -5.66 2.10
C ALA A 195 16.78 -5.17 2.42
N ASN A 196 16.14 -4.39 1.56
CA ASN A 196 14.72 -4.07 1.69
C ASN A 196 13.83 -5.30 1.49
N GLN A 197 14.30 -6.35 0.80
CA GLN A 197 13.53 -7.59 0.60
C GLN A 197 13.46 -8.47 1.85
N ILE A 198 14.20 -8.15 2.91
CA ILE A 198 14.15 -8.86 4.20
C ILE A 198 12.73 -8.90 4.81
N VAL A 199 11.91 -7.89 4.52
CA VAL A 199 10.54 -7.81 5.04
C VAL A 199 9.56 -8.69 4.25
N ASP A 200 9.95 -9.19 3.08
CA ASP A 200 9.11 -10.08 2.26
C ASP A 200 8.85 -11.39 3.03
N PRO A 201 7.59 -11.89 3.08
CA PRO A 201 7.26 -13.11 3.82
C PRO A 201 8.10 -14.32 3.44
N THR A 202 8.60 -14.40 2.21
CA THR A 202 9.47 -15.49 1.75
C THR A 202 10.82 -15.54 2.50
N GLU A 203 11.24 -14.47 3.16
CA GLU A 203 12.52 -14.39 3.88
C GLU A 203 12.42 -14.81 5.36
N TRP A 204 11.23 -14.79 5.95
CA TRP A 204 11.03 -15.07 7.38
C TRP A 204 9.97 -16.14 7.68
N SER A 205 9.14 -16.53 6.71
CA SER A 205 8.13 -17.59 6.86
C SER A 205 8.28 -18.68 5.80
N PRO A 206 8.47 -19.96 6.18
CA PRO A 206 8.50 -21.07 5.22
C PRO A 206 7.19 -21.16 4.42
N GLY A 207 7.29 -21.08 3.09
CA GLY A 207 6.11 -21.06 2.21
C GLY A 207 5.34 -19.74 2.22
N GLY A 208 5.92 -18.68 2.80
CA GLY A 208 5.36 -17.33 2.72
C GLY A 208 5.14 -16.90 1.27
N ARG A 209 4.06 -16.17 1.04
CA ARG A 209 3.74 -15.59 -0.27
C ARG A 209 4.70 -14.43 -0.54
N ALA A 210 5.19 -14.34 -1.78
CA ALA A 210 6.03 -13.22 -2.18
C ALA A 210 5.19 -11.95 -2.36
N GLU A 211 5.63 -10.85 -1.77
CA GLU A 211 4.95 -9.55 -1.85
C GLU A 211 5.79 -8.49 -2.60
N HIS A 212 7.08 -8.75 -2.84
CA HIS A 212 7.94 -7.93 -3.69
C HIS A 212 8.05 -6.45 -3.25
N PRO A 213 8.71 -6.16 -2.11
CA PRO A 213 8.81 -4.80 -1.54
C PRO A 213 9.70 -3.85 -2.38
N THR A 214 9.26 -3.48 -3.57
CA THR A 214 10.03 -2.78 -4.61
C THR A 214 9.96 -1.25 -4.50
N ASP A 215 8.92 -0.74 -3.85
CA ASP A 215 8.76 0.64 -3.43
C ASP A 215 8.53 0.75 -1.91
N VAL A 216 8.35 1.97 -1.41
CA VAL A 216 8.24 2.23 0.03
C VAL A 216 6.87 1.82 0.61
N ASP A 217 5.83 1.79 -0.22
CA ASP A 217 4.49 1.36 0.20
C ASP A 217 4.45 -0.16 0.38
N GLU A 218 4.88 -0.92 -0.63
CA GLU A 218 5.01 -2.39 -0.54
C GLU A 218 5.97 -2.80 0.59
N PHE A 219 7.12 -2.10 0.71
CA PHE A 219 8.03 -2.32 1.82
C PHE A 219 7.37 -2.13 3.18
N PHE A 220 6.53 -1.10 3.33
CA PHE A 220 5.81 -0.89 4.57
C PHE A 220 4.73 -1.94 4.80
N ALA A 221 3.95 -2.30 3.78
CA ALA A 221 2.90 -3.30 3.85
C ALA A 221 3.46 -4.65 4.31
N SER A 222 4.53 -5.14 3.69
CA SER A 222 5.21 -6.37 4.09
C SER A 222 5.83 -6.28 5.49
N ALA A 223 6.48 -5.15 5.82
CA ALA A 223 7.07 -4.96 7.15
C ALA A 223 6.00 -4.96 8.25
N LYS A 224 4.85 -4.33 7.99
CA LYS A 224 3.70 -4.30 8.90
C LYS A 224 3.12 -5.70 9.06
N GLU A 225 2.91 -6.43 7.97
CA GLU A 225 2.47 -7.83 8.01
C GLU A 225 3.37 -8.63 8.94
N ALA A 226 4.66 -8.69 8.63
CA ALA A 226 5.65 -9.43 9.39
C ALA A 226 5.66 -9.00 10.87
N PHE A 227 5.60 -7.69 11.16
CA PHE A 227 5.56 -7.17 12.52
C PHE A 227 4.35 -7.64 13.33
N GLN A 228 3.19 -7.78 12.68
CA GLN A 228 1.94 -8.12 13.35
C GLN A 228 1.66 -9.64 13.37
N THR A 229 2.24 -10.41 12.45
CA THR A 229 2.05 -11.86 12.34
C THR A 229 3.18 -12.66 12.97
N ASP A 230 4.45 -12.26 12.73
CA ASP A 230 5.64 -12.90 13.31
C ASP A 230 6.78 -11.91 13.53
N LYS A 231 6.57 -11.03 14.51
CA LYS A 231 7.56 -10.01 14.92
C LYS A 231 8.95 -10.62 15.19
N LYS A 232 9.00 -11.80 15.81
CA LYS A 232 10.25 -12.44 16.22
C LYS A 232 11.03 -12.98 15.03
N ALA A 233 10.33 -13.55 14.04
CA ALA A 233 10.97 -13.97 12.81
C ALA A 233 11.55 -12.77 12.06
N LEU A 234 10.82 -11.66 11.96
CA LEU A 234 11.32 -10.43 11.35
C LEU A 234 12.59 -9.90 12.05
N GLU A 235 12.58 -9.82 13.38
CA GLU A 235 13.76 -9.43 14.19
C GLU A 235 14.95 -10.37 13.92
N SER A 236 14.71 -11.68 13.94
CA SER A 236 15.73 -12.70 13.69
C SER A 236 16.32 -12.61 12.28
N THR A 237 15.52 -12.24 11.28
CA THR A 237 15.98 -12.07 9.89
C THR A 237 16.86 -10.84 9.75
N PHE A 238 16.51 -9.71 10.38
CA PHE A 238 17.39 -8.53 10.45
C PHE A 238 18.70 -8.82 11.19
N GLU A 239 18.68 -9.62 12.25
CA GLU A 239 19.89 -10.05 12.96
C GLU A 239 20.77 -10.98 12.11
N LYS A 240 20.15 -11.94 11.41
CA LYS A 240 20.84 -12.87 10.50
C LYS A 240 21.61 -12.11 9.43
N TYR A 241 20.94 -11.24 8.69
CA TYR A 241 21.56 -10.45 7.61
C TYR A 241 22.45 -9.31 8.16
N GLY A 242 22.17 -8.84 9.37
CA GLY A 242 23.02 -7.93 10.13
C GLY A 242 24.45 -8.40 10.37
N LYS A 243 24.68 -9.71 10.36
CA LYS A 243 26.03 -10.30 10.43
C LYS A 243 26.84 -10.05 9.15
N GLN A 244 26.17 -9.82 8.01
CA GLN A 244 26.80 -9.47 6.74
C GLN A 244 27.06 -7.95 6.64
N ASP A 245 26.06 -7.13 7.00
CA ASP A 245 26.19 -5.67 7.09
C ASP A 245 25.49 -5.14 8.34
N LYS A 246 26.26 -4.54 9.26
CA LYS A 246 25.75 -4.02 10.54
C LYS A 246 24.68 -2.94 10.37
N LYS A 247 24.67 -2.21 9.24
CA LYS A 247 23.62 -1.21 8.95
C LYS A 247 22.24 -1.85 8.84
N VAL A 248 22.16 -3.12 8.39
CA VAL A 248 20.88 -3.84 8.29
C VAL A 248 20.21 -3.96 9.66
N THR A 249 20.95 -4.31 10.72
CA THR A 249 20.40 -4.35 12.08
C THR A 249 20.02 -2.96 12.60
N GLU A 250 20.84 -1.93 12.34
CA GLU A 250 20.49 -0.55 12.76
C GLU A 250 19.19 -0.08 12.10
N LEU A 251 19.06 -0.29 10.79
CA LEU A 251 17.89 0.10 10.01
C LEU A 251 16.66 -0.74 10.38
N GLY A 252 16.83 -2.03 10.62
CA GLY A 252 15.80 -2.91 11.17
C GLY A 252 15.28 -2.42 12.52
N ASN A 253 16.16 -2.09 13.46
CA ASN A 253 15.75 -1.53 14.76
C ASN A 253 14.98 -0.22 14.63
N ARG A 254 15.37 0.66 13.70
CA ARG A 254 14.62 1.89 13.39
C ARG A 254 13.23 1.58 12.83
N LEU A 255 13.12 0.61 11.92
CA LEU A 255 11.84 0.16 11.36
C LEU A 255 10.92 -0.40 12.45
N MET A 256 11.44 -1.28 13.30
CA MET A 256 10.67 -1.87 14.41
C MET A 256 10.17 -0.80 15.39
N ALA A 257 10.95 0.26 15.63
CA ALA A 257 10.53 1.40 16.44
C ALA A 257 9.40 2.20 15.78
N LEU A 258 9.46 2.45 14.46
CA LEU A 258 8.39 3.12 13.71
C LEU A 258 7.09 2.33 13.75
N LEU A 259 7.14 1.01 13.54
CA LEU A 259 6.00 0.11 13.59
C LEU A 259 5.42 0.02 15.00
N SER A 260 6.28 -0.11 16.02
CA SER A 260 5.85 -0.15 17.43
C SER A 260 5.20 1.15 17.88
N PHE A 261 5.65 2.31 17.39
CA PHE A 261 4.99 3.58 17.63
C PHE A 261 3.58 3.60 17.05
N LEU A 262 3.44 3.16 15.80
CA LEU A 262 2.17 3.24 15.09
C LEU A 262 1.13 2.24 15.63
N PHE A 263 1.54 1.00 15.90
CA PHE A 263 0.62 -0.09 16.22
C PHE A 263 0.59 -0.50 17.69
N MET A 264 1.62 -0.16 18.49
CA MET A 264 1.66 -0.45 19.93
C MET A 264 1.62 0.80 20.80
N ASN A 265 1.51 1.99 20.20
CA ASN A 265 1.54 3.28 20.90
C ASN A 265 2.80 3.50 21.74
N ASN A 266 3.94 2.90 21.36
CA ASN A 266 5.21 3.08 22.06
C ASN A 266 5.80 4.48 21.80
N LYS A 267 6.79 4.88 22.60
CA LYS A 267 7.51 6.15 22.37
C LYS A 267 8.39 6.03 21.12
N LEU A 268 8.37 7.07 20.29
CA LEU A 268 9.22 7.18 19.11
C LEU A 268 10.25 8.28 19.28
N THR A 269 11.49 7.97 18.89
CA THR A 269 12.55 8.97 18.70
C THR A 269 12.95 8.91 17.23
N LEU A 270 12.51 9.90 16.46
CA LEU A 270 12.88 10.02 15.05
C LEU A 270 14.31 10.54 14.90
N LYS A 271 14.99 10.11 13.82
CA LYS A 271 16.23 10.78 13.42
C LYS A 271 15.87 12.16 12.87
N LYS A 272 16.46 13.20 13.47
CA LYS A 272 16.30 14.58 13.00
C LYS A 272 17.02 14.82 11.66
N THR A 273 18.19 14.20 11.50
CA THR A 273 18.97 14.22 10.27
C THR A 273 18.80 12.90 9.55
N LEU A 274 18.14 12.94 8.40
CA LEU A 274 17.96 11.79 7.52
C LEU A 274 19.24 11.59 6.70
N ALA A 275 19.66 10.33 6.54
CA ALA A 275 20.90 10.02 5.81
C ALA A 275 20.70 10.26 4.31
N THR A 276 19.49 9.99 3.83
CA THR A 276 19.05 10.34 2.49
C THR A 276 18.57 11.79 2.49
N GLY A 277 19.05 12.59 1.53
CA GLY A 277 18.60 13.97 1.37
C GLY A 277 17.10 14.06 1.11
N LYS A 278 16.43 15.08 1.67
CA LYS A 278 14.96 15.25 1.60
C LYS A 278 14.42 15.25 0.17
N GLU A 279 15.19 15.77 -0.79
CA GLU A 279 14.82 15.77 -2.21
C GLU A 279 14.58 14.35 -2.76
N LYS A 280 15.52 13.42 -2.53
CA LYS A 280 15.37 12.02 -2.97
C LYS A 280 14.24 11.28 -2.26
N LEU A 281 14.00 11.62 -0.99
CA LEU A 281 12.88 11.06 -0.24
C LEU A 281 11.55 11.51 -0.82
N ASN A 282 11.42 12.79 -1.14
CA ASN A 282 10.22 13.32 -1.78
C ASN A 282 10.04 12.76 -3.20
N GLU A 283 11.10 12.64 -3.99
CA GLU A 283 11.05 12.00 -5.30
C GLU A 283 10.48 10.58 -5.22
N GLN A 284 10.93 9.78 -4.25
CA GLN A 284 10.39 8.44 -4.04
C GLN A 284 8.90 8.46 -3.67
N LEU A 285 8.45 9.43 -2.88
CA LEU A 285 7.05 9.55 -2.47
C LEU A 285 6.15 10.10 -3.56
N ASP A 286 6.67 11.01 -4.39
CA ASP A 286 5.92 11.64 -5.47
C ASP A 286 5.79 10.71 -6.70
N ASN A 287 6.64 9.67 -6.79
CA ASN A 287 6.55 8.60 -7.79
C ASN A 287 5.64 7.43 -7.37
N LEU A 288 5.01 7.49 -6.19
CA LEU A 288 4.07 6.45 -5.78
C LEU A 288 2.83 6.47 -6.66
N VAL A 289 2.38 5.27 -7.03
CA VAL A 289 1.17 5.11 -7.82
C VAL A 289 -0.04 5.22 -6.90
N GLU A 290 -1.03 6.02 -7.30
CA GLU A 290 -2.30 6.10 -6.58
C GLU A 290 -3.01 4.73 -6.56
N PRO A 291 -3.72 4.39 -5.46
CA PRO A 291 -4.46 3.14 -5.40
C PRO A 291 -5.44 3.01 -6.56
N SER A 292 -5.48 1.81 -7.13
CA SER A 292 -6.43 1.48 -8.21
C SER A 292 -7.89 1.59 -7.76
N LYS A 293 -8.82 1.65 -8.72
CA LYS A 293 -10.25 1.69 -8.42
C LYS A 293 -10.88 0.31 -8.54
N VAL A 294 -11.90 0.04 -7.72
CA VAL A 294 -12.69 -1.20 -7.83
C VAL A 294 -13.40 -1.25 -9.19
N GLU A 295 -13.88 -0.10 -9.64
CA GLU A 295 -14.57 0.10 -10.92
C GLU A 295 -13.74 -0.38 -12.12
N ASP A 296 -12.40 -0.27 -12.06
CA ASP A 296 -11.50 -0.71 -13.12
C ASP A 296 -11.53 -2.23 -13.33
N THR A 297 -12.03 -3.00 -12.35
CA THR A 297 -12.10 -4.46 -12.40
C THR A 297 -13.49 -5.03 -12.66
N MET A 298 -14.54 -4.20 -12.55
CA MET A 298 -15.92 -4.66 -12.74
C MET A 298 -16.16 -5.17 -14.17
N GLY A 299 -15.46 -4.64 -15.17
CA GLY A 299 -15.54 -5.10 -16.56
C GLY A 299 -14.84 -6.45 -16.81
N ALA A 300 -13.87 -6.82 -15.98
CA ALA A 300 -13.06 -8.04 -16.15
C ALA A 300 -13.60 -9.24 -15.35
N HIS A 301 -14.27 -8.98 -14.21
CA HIS A 301 -14.74 -10.03 -13.30
C HIS A 301 -16.23 -9.89 -13.00
N ALA A 302 -17.04 -10.71 -13.69
CA ALA A 302 -18.50 -10.68 -13.60
C ALA A 302 -19.05 -10.88 -12.17
N LEU A 303 -18.31 -11.58 -11.29
CA LEU A 303 -18.73 -11.78 -9.90
C LEU A 303 -18.59 -10.51 -9.06
N THR A 304 -17.50 -9.76 -9.22
CA THR A 304 -17.30 -8.49 -8.51
C THR A 304 -18.37 -7.48 -8.90
N ALA A 305 -18.67 -7.36 -10.21
CA ALA A 305 -19.74 -6.49 -10.71
C ALA A 305 -21.10 -6.87 -10.10
N LYS A 306 -21.46 -8.17 -10.13
CA LYS A 306 -22.71 -8.68 -9.52
C LYS A 306 -22.81 -8.45 -8.02
N LEU A 307 -21.68 -8.44 -7.31
CA LEU A 307 -21.66 -8.26 -5.87
C LEU A 307 -21.96 -6.80 -5.49
N VAL A 308 -21.40 -5.85 -6.22
CA VAL A 308 -21.49 -4.42 -5.90
C VAL A 308 -22.60 -3.67 -6.65
N ASP A 309 -23.10 -4.22 -7.77
CA ASP A 309 -24.20 -3.66 -8.55
C ASP A 309 -25.49 -4.53 -8.41
N PRO A 310 -26.56 -4.02 -7.76
CA PRO A 310 -27.84 -4.72 -7.67
C PRO A 310 -28.54 -4.94 -9.01
N ASP A 311 -28.30 -4.12 -10.03
CA ASP A 311 -28.96 -4.26 -11.32
C ASP A 311 -28.39 -5.42 -12.15
N ASP A 312 -27.16 -5.85 -11.84
CA ASP A 312 -26.51 -7.02 -12.44
C ASP A 312 -26.99 -8.37 -11.88
N ARG A 313 -27.89 -8.33 -10.88
CA ARG A 313 -28.43 -9.50 -10.16
C ARG A 313 -29.85 -9.91 -10.56
N LYS A 314 -30.35 -9.50 -11.73
CA LYS A 314 -31.72 -9.83 -12.21
C LYS A 314 -32.09 -11.32 -12.19
N ASN A 315 -31.10 -12.22 -12.18
CA ASN A 315 -31.29 -13.67 -12.14
C ASN A 315 -30.82 -14.33 -10.82
N CYS A 316 -30.48 -13.56 -9.79
CA CYS A 316 -30.06 -14.12 -8.50
C CYS A 316 -31.28 -14.62 -7.73
N LYS A 317 -31.24 -15.87 -7.26
CA LYS A 317 -32.31 -16.46 -6.45
C LYS A 317 -32.05 -16.16 -4.97
N PRO A 318 -33.04 -15.69 -4.19
CA PRO A 318 -32.88 -15.52 -2.75
C PRO A 318 -32.40 -16.82 -2.09
N SER A 319 -31.46 -16.71 -1.15
CA SER A 319 -31.02 -17.83 -0.32
C SER A 319 -31.39 -17.58 1.13
N ALA A 320 -31.67 -18.61 1.91
CA ALA A 320 -31.64 -18.47 3.36
C ALA A 320 -30.18 -18.23 3.79
N MET A 321 -29.97 -17.36 4.79
CA MET A 321 -28.68 -17.31 5.48
C MET A 321 -28.47 -18.65 6.22
N PRO A 322 -27.31 -19.30 6.07
CA PRO A 322 -26.99 -20.52 6.80
C PRO A 322 -26.86 -20.30 8.32
#